data_AF-A0A3M9ZLQ3-F1
#
_entry.id   AF-A0A3M9ZLQ3-F1
#
_cell.length_a   1.000
_cell.length_b   1.000
_cell.length_c   1.000
_cell.angle_alpha   90.00
_cell.angle_beta   90.00
_cell.angle_gamma   90.00
#
_symmetry.space_group_name_H-M   'P 1'
#
loop_
_entity.id
_entity.type
_entity.pdbx_description
1 polymer ?
#
loop_
_entity_poly.entity_id
_entity_poly.type
_entity_poly.pdbx_seq_one_letter_code
_entity_poly.pdbx_strand_id
1 'polypeptide(L)'
;MSAPTDNVHSIHRWHTLTLINPSSHRHSLVFSLAVTATLALAVHFSYVEPGPWTAVHVAAAMAVLPATQLADRLVIRNREHSKAIHLSLFGTATWLMAASAGVAAAAVLGRDAIPMQHLVVGMMVFAAFRIGMLTSVLGVGIRRAWAACAVQPLALYCAIVPFGMWEALADPVSLAFGAAFLAIATAWSTMTDRAGRPPLRSTHEVIQAYLTSLRRDHSEMEALLERHSRPLDVSTTQLRLRGGGGTDMRLVLPGVHPGPYHPVGGSNIPYLIYKSLDSAAMVMHSVSNHTHNLPSRGEVERYLDSLKSSTVAGSGSECTEPVTAVVNRARAIGVMFEGSALLVLSLSPHGMEDLPTRIKSEIEAHARKSGIERVMVVDSHNAMGAEISGPDEDDMLAAARSCLDSLRGKPMHAMEAGYANSGGMGIEAPDLGMGGLGVLCLRVNGTEHFLAWADANNMENGMREHIVGELAGRGMGLLDVCTSDTHYSRTTVRTRNGYYQFGAVTPPERAASWFAEIASRAAKSAGRASFEVLVASARVRIMGEKVFEDYSAALYRALGLTKAHSALGLRRDVCPVL
;
A
#
# COMPACT_ATOMS: atom_id res chain seq x y z
N MET A 1 -4.49 -10.32 24.92
CA MET A 1 -3.48 -10.06 23.88
C MET A 1 -4.26 -9.68 22.63
N SER A 2 -4.25 -8.41 22.26
CA SER A 2 -4.94 -7.94 21.06
C SER A 2 -4.22 -8.48 19.82
N ALA A 3 -4.97 -9.04 18.88
CA ALA A 3 -4.45 -9.44 17.57
C ALA A 3 -3.62 -8.30 16.96
N PRO A 4 -2.50 -8.58 16.29
CA PRO A 4 -1.78 -7.57 15.53
C PRO A 4 -2.75 -7.07 14.46
N THR A 5 -3.27 -5.86 14.65
CA THR A 5 -4.05 -5.18 13.62
C THR A 5 -3.15 -5.05 12.41
N ASP A 6 -3.59 -5.56 11.26
CA ASP A 6 -2.90 -5.44 9.98
C ASP A 6 -2.33 -4.01 9.80
N ASN A 7 -1.02 -3.92 9.99
CA ASN A 7 -0.31 -2.65 10.04
C ASN A 7 -0.24 -2.02 8.64
N VAL A 8 -0.37 -2.82 7.57
CA VAL A 8 -0.40 -2.37 6.17
C VAL A 8 -1.77 -1.77 5.87
N HIS A 9 -2.86 -2.46 6.21
CA HIS A 9 -4.21 -1.89 6.10
C HIS A 9 -4.39 -0.63 6.95
N SER A 10 -3.74 -0.55 8.12
CA SER A 10 -3.79 0.67 8.93
C SER A 10 -3.18 1.88 8.21
N ILE A 11 -2.04 1.71 7.53
CA ILE A 11 -1.38 2.74 6.72
C ILE A 11 -2.25 3.13 5.51
N HIS A 12 -2.89 2.17 4.82
CA HIS A 12 -3.81 2.46 3.72
C HIS A 12 -5.10 3.17 4.17
N ARG A 13 -5.59 2.89 5.39
CA ARG A 13 -6.73 3.62 6.00
C ARG A 13 -6.39 5.11 6.24
N TRP A 14 -5.11 5.44 6.44
CA TRP A 14 -4.64 6.84 6.49
C TRP A 14 -4.58 7.50 5.12
N HIS A 15 -4.26 6.75 4.07
CA HIS A 15 -4.35 7.26 2.69
C HIS A 15 -5.77 7.73 2.39
N THR A 16 -6.81 6.99 2.78
CA THR A 16 -8.21 7.40 2.58
C THR A 16 -8.56 8.71 3.29
N LEU A 17 -7.99 8.99 4.46
CA LEU A 17 -8.18 10.26 5.19
C LEU A 17 -7.41 11.44 4.58
N THR A 18 -6.23 11.19 4.02
CA THR A 18 -5.42 12.22 3.33
C THR A 18 -5.87 12.47 1.88
N LEU A 19 -6.70 11.58 1.33
CA LEU A 19 -7.31 11.67 0.01
C LEU A 19 -8.52 12.63 -0.08
N ILE A 20 -8.95 13.25 1.03
CA ILE A 20 -9.90 14.39 1.02
C ILE A 20 -9.19 15.67 0.53
N ASN A 21 -8.44 15.57 -0.56
CA ASN A 21 -7.96 16.74 -1.29
C ASN A 21 -8.25 16.58 -2.79
N PRO A 22 -9.49 16.86 -3.20
CA PRO A 22 -9.85 16.92 -4.60
C PRO A 22 -9.47 18.31 -5.12
N SER A 23 -8.18 18.58 -5.35
CA SER A 23 -7.83 19.79 -6.10
C SER A 23 -6.50 19.66 -6.80
N SER A 24 -6.48 19.83 -8.13
CA SER A 24 -5.25 20.15 -8.82
C SER A 24 -4.67 21.45 -8.23
N HIS A 25 -3.34 21.64 -8.26
CA HIS A 25 -2.70 22.85 -7.73
C HIS A 25 -3.33 24.16 -8.25
N ARG A 26 -3.95 24.12 -9.45
CA ARG A 26 -4.71 25.23 -10.04
C ARG A 26 -5.97 25.55 -9.25
N HIS A 27 -6.76 24.55 -8.89
CA HIS A 27 -7.95 24.74 -8.05
C HIS A 27 -7.56 25.27 -6.67
N SER A 28 -6.50 24.71 -6.06
CA SER A 28 -5.99 25.21 -4.78
C SER A 28 -5.50 26.65 -4.87
N LEU A 29 -4.89 27.05 -5.99
CA LEU A 29 -4.49 28.44 -6.21
C LEU A 29 -5.72 29.35 -6.29
N VAL A 30 -6.72 28.99 -7.10
CA VAL A 30 -7.99 29.73 -7.23
C VAL A 30 -8.68 29.87 -5.88
N PHE A 31 -8.80 28.79 -5.11
CA PHE A 31 -9.38 28.85 -3.77
C PHE A 31 -8.55 29.71 -2.82
N SER A 32 -7.21 29.63 -2.87
CA SER A 32 -6.36 30.45 -2.00
C SER A 32 -6.52 31.94 -2.29
N LEU A 33 -6.66 32.32 -3.57
CA LEU A 33 -6.94 33.69 -3.99
C LEU A 33 -8.34 34.13 -3.56
N ALA A 34 -9.36 33.30 -3.76
CA ALA A 34 -10.73 33.59 -3.36
C ALA A 34 -10.85 33.78 -1.84
N VAL A 35 -10.28 32.87 -1.05
CA VAL A 35 -10.27 32.97 0.43
C VAL A 35 -9.52 34.22 0.88
N THR A 36 -8.40 34.56 0.26
CA THR A 36 -7.63 35.78 0.58
C THR A 36 -8.40 37.05 0.24
N ALA A 37 -9.09 37.09 -0.91
CA ALA A 37 -9.93 38.22 -1.28
C ALA A 37 -11.12 38.37 -0.31
N THR A 38 -11.78 37.26 0.05
CA THR A 38 -12.86 37.26 1.05
C THR A 38 -12.36 37.73 2.42
N LEU A 39 -11.18 37.28 2.86
CA LEU A 39 -10.54 37.77 4.08
C LEU A 39 -10.31 39.27 4.03
N ALA A 40 -9.72 39.78 2.93
CA ALA A 40 -9.46 41.21 2.78
C ALA A 40 -10.76 42.03 2.80
N LEU A 41 -11.80 41.58 2.10
CA LEU A 41 -13.11 42.21 2.13
C LEU A 41 -13.72 42.18 3.54
N ALA A 42 -13.74 41.02 4.21
CA ALA A 42 -14.25 40.89 5.56
C ALA A 42 -13.54 41.82 6.55
N VAL A 43 -12.22 41.99 6.41
CA VAL A 43 -11.46 42.95 7.21
C VAL A 43 -11.91 44.38 6.93
N HIS A 44 -12.02 44.80 5.68
CA HIS A 44 -12.44 46.18 5.37
C HIS A 44 -13.88 46.49 5.80
N PHE A 45 -14.81 45.55 5.62
CA PHE A 45 -16.21 45.76 5.97
C PHE A 45 -16.49 45.68 7.46
N SER A 46 -15.66 44.98 8.24
CA SER A 46 -15.95 44.72 9.67
C SER A 46 -14.95 45.37 10.63
N TYR A 47 -13.69 45.57 10.22
CA TYR A 47 -12.61 46.00 11.11
C TYR A 47 -12.07 47.41 10.78
N VAL A 48 -12.15 47.87 9.52
CA VAL A 48 -11.52 49.12 9.09
C VAL A 48 -12.50 50.24 8.75
N GLU A 49 -13.63 49.90 8.14
CA GLU A 49 -14.51 50.75 7.31
C GLU A 49 -14.13 50.71 5.81
N PRO A 50 -15.09 50.42 4.92
CA PRO A 50 -14.86 50.38 3.49
C PRO A 50 -14.70 51.79 2.90
N GLY A 51 -13.75 51.95 1.97
CA GLY A 51 -13.47 53.23 1.32
C GLY A 51 -12.77 53.08 -0.03
N PRO A 52 -12.32 54.19 -0.65
CA PRO A 52 -11.68 54.17 -1.98
C PRO A 52 -10.45 53.24 -2.06
N TRP A 53 -9.76 53.04 -0.93
CA TRP A 53 -8.56 52.20 -0.83
C TRP A 53 -8.86 50.70 -0.65
N THR A 54 -10.10 50.31 -0.39
CA THR A 54 -10.46 48.88 -0.18
C THR A 54 -10.09 48.02 -1.39
N ALA A 55 -10.36 48.49 -2.62
CA ALA A 55 -9.99 47.75 -3.83
C ALA A 55 -8.47 47.60 -3.97
N VAL A 56 -7.69 48.60 -3.55
CA VAL A 56 -6.22 48.57 -3.58
C VAL A 56 -5.66 47.54 -2.61
N HIS A 57 -6.19 47.48 -1.38
CA HIS A 57 -5.77 46.49 -0.38
C HIS A 57 -6.15 45.06 -0.77
N VAL A 58 -7.34 44.84 -1.35
CA VAL A 58 -7.73 43.54 -1.90
C VAL A 58 -6.79 43.12 -3.04
N ALA A 59 -6.50 44.02 -3.98
CA ALA A 59 -5.57 43.74 -5.07
C ALA A 59 -4.13 43.48 -4.57
N ALA A 60 -3.67 44.23 -3.58
CA ALA A 60 -2.37 44.03 -2.95
C ALA A 60 -2.28 42.65 -2.26
N ALA A 61 -3.31 42.25 -1.51
CA ALA A 61 -3.36 40.93 -0.87
C ALA A 61 -3.33 39.80 -1.89
N MET A 62 -4.08 39.94 -2.98
CA MET A 62 -4.08 38.99 -4.11
C MET A 62 -2.73 38.91 -4.84
N ALA A 63 -1.93 39.99 -4.85
CA ALA A 63 -0.59 39.99 -5.43
C ALA A 63 0.49 39.44 -4.46
N VAL A 64 0.37 39.73 -3.17
CA VAL A 64 1.31 39.28 -2.13
C VAL A 64 1.20 37.77 -1.89
N LEU A 65 0.00 37.19 -1.98
CA LEU A 65 -0.20 35.76 -1.80
C LEU A 65 0.67 34.89 -2.74
N PRO A 66 0.62 35.02 -4.08
CA PRO A 66 1.47 34.24 -4.98
C PRO A 66 2.96 34.58 -4.83
N ALA A 67 3.32 35.84 -4.53
CA ALA A 67 4.72 36.21 -4.28
C ALA A 67 5.30 35.47 -3.07
N THR A 68 4.54 35.36 -1.98
CA THR A 68 4.94 34.64 -0.77
C THR A 68 4.89 33.12 -0.95
N GLN A 69 3.97 32.58 -1.77
CA GLN A 69 3.99 31.17 -2.19
C GLN A 69 5.26 30.81 -2.98
N LEU A 70 5.75 31.72 -3.85
CA LEU A 70 7.01 31.57 -4.55
C LEU A 70 8.21 31.63 -3.59
N ALA A 71 8.16 32.52 -2.59
CA ALA A 71 9.19 32.59 -1.56
C ALA A 71 9.26 31.31 -0.71
N ASP A 72 8.11 30.74 -0.33
CA ASP A 72 8.01 29.47 0.42
C ASP A 72 8.68 28.31 -0.32
N ARG A 73 8.69 28.36 -1.66
CA ARG A 73 9.40 27.38 -2.50
C ARG A 73 10.90 27.31 -2.17
N LEU A 74 11.51 28.40 -1.73
CA LEU A 74 12.94 28.45 -1.37
C LEU A 74 13.23 27.79 -0.02
N VAL A 75 12.20 27.68 0.83
CA VAL A 75 12.30 27.11 2.18
C VAL A 75 11.99 25.61 2.19
N ILE A 76 11.00 25.17 1.39
CA ILE A 76 10.53 23.78 1.33
C ILE A 76 11.62 22.87 0.73
N ARG A 77 11.87 21.72 1.37
CA ARG A 77 12.98 20.79 1.06
C ARG A 77 13.07 20.40 -0.42
N ASN A 78 11.93 20.11 -1.06
CA ASN A 78 11.85 19.71 -2.48
C ASN A 78 11.41 20.84 -3.42
N ARG A 79 11.37 22.09 -2.94
CA ARG A 79 10.96 23.27 -3.72
C ARG A 79 9.61 23.07 -4.45
N GLU A 80 8.69 22.34 -3.83
CA GLU A 80 7.38 22.02 -4.41
C GLU A 80 6.42 23.20 -4.26
N HIS A 81 6.15 23.88 -5.37
CA HIS A 81 5.25 25.04 -5.40
C HIS A 81 3.80 24.69 -5.02
N SER A 82 3.31 23.51 -5.43
CA SER A 82 1.95 23.06 -5.10
C SER A 82 1.72 22.96 -3.59
N LYS A 83 2.72 22.53 -2.82
CA LYS A 83 2.63 22.42 -1.37
C LYS A 83 2.62 23.79 -0.68
N ALA A 84 3.36 24.77 -1.21
CA ALA A 84 3.28 26.15 -0.76
C ALA A 84 1.85 26.72 -0.95
N ILE A 85 1.21 26.43 -2.09
CA ILE A 85 -0.17 26.86 -2.35
C ILE A 85 -1.14 26.25 -1.32
N HIS A 86 -1.06 24.95 -1.04
CA HIS A 86 -1.92 24.32 -0.03
C HIS A 86 -1.68 24.88 1.38
N LEU A 87 -0.41 25.10 1.76
CA LEU A 87 -0.05 25.72 3.03
C LEU A 87 -0.72 27.10 3.18
N SER A 88 -0.68 27.91 2.13
CA SER A 88 -1.34 29.21 2.10
C SER A 88 -2.87 29.11 2.14
N LEU A 89 -3.48 28.17 1.41
CA LEU A 89 -4.93 27.98 1.41
C LEU A 89 -5.45 27.69 2.81
N PHE A 90 -4.91 26.67 3.48
CA PHE A 90 -5.36 26.29 4.84
C PHE A 90 -5.07 27.39 5.87
N GLY A 91 -3.94 28.08 5.72
CA GLY A 91 -3.56 29.18 6.58
C GLY A 91 -4.43 30.42 6.44
N THR A 92 -4.75 30.83 5.20
CA THR A 92 -5.66 31.95 4.94
C THR A 92 -7.10 31.61 5.34
N ALA A 93 -7.53 30.36 5.19
CA ALA A 93 -8.84 29.90 5.65
C ALA A 93 -8.95 29.92 7.19
N THR A 94 -7.92 29.47 7.91
CA THR A 94 -7.88 29.56 9.38
C THR A 94 -7.90 30.99 9.87
N TRP A 95 -7.22 31.89 9.16
CA TRP A 95 -7.28 33.32 9.48
C TRP A 95 -8.67 33.93 9.21
N LEU A 96 -9.30 33.59 8.08
CA LEU A 96 -10.68 34.01 7.79
C LEU A 96 -11.64 33.55 8.88
N MET A 97 -11.54 32.29 9.34
CA MET A 97 -12.38 31.80 10.43
C MET A 97 -12.17 32.60 11.73
N ALA A 98 -10.94 32.93 12.10
CA ALA A 98 -10.66 33.75 13.27
C ALA A 98 -11.22 35.17 13.14
N ALA A 99 -11.08 35.79 11.97
CA ALA A 99 -11.65 37.10 11.67
C ALA A 99 -13.19 37.07 11.75
N SER A 100 -13.84 36.07 11.16
CA SER A 100 -15.29 35.89 11.23
C SER A 100 -15.79 35.59 12.64
N ALA A 101 -15.02 34.85 13.45
CA ALA A 101 -15.34 34.62 14.85
C ALA A 101 -15.36 35.92 15.67
N GLY A 102 -14.44 36.85 15.40
CA GLY A 102 -14.45 38.19 16.00
C GLY A 102 -15.71 38.99 15.64
N VAL A 103 -16.16 38.91 14.38
CA VAL A 103 -17.43 39.52 13.94
C VAL A 103 -18.63 38.91 14.65
N ALA A 104 -18.70 37.59 14.71
CA ALA A 104 -19.79 36.90 15.41
C ALA A 104 -19.79 37.23 16.92
N ALA A 105 -18.63 37.27 17.56
CA ALA A 105 -18.50 37.63 18.97
C ALA A 105 -18.97 39.06 19.24
N ALA A 106 -18.61 40.03 18.39
CA ALA A 106 -19.06 41.41 18.53
C ALA A 106 -20.59 41.53 18.36
N ALA A 107 -21.17 40.82 17.38
CA ALA A 107 -22.61 40.79 17.17
C ALA A 107 -23.37 40.20 18.37
N VAL A 108 -22.87 39.10 18.95
CA VAL A 108 -23.49 38.45 20.13
C VAL A 108 -23.36 39.31 21.39
N LEU A 109 -22.22 40.00 21.56
CA LEU A 109 -21.94 40.83 22.73
C LEU A 109 -22.46 42.28 22.60
N GLY A 110 -23.09 42.63 21.48
CA GLY A 110 -23.61 43.98 21.22
C GLY A 110 -22.53 45.06 21.22
N ARG A 111 -21.32 44.76 20.72
CA ARG A 111 -20.23 45.74 20.62
C ARG A 111 -20.25 46.43 19.27
N ASP A 112 -20.24 47.76 19.29
CA ASP A 112 -20.23 48.59 18.07
C ASP A 112 -18.90 48.51 17.30
N ALA A 113 -17.79 48.27 18.00
CA ALA A 113 -16.46 48.14 17.42
C ALA A 113 -15.85 46.76 17.69
N ILE A 114 -15.30 46.15 16.63
CA ILE A 114 -14.64 44.84 16.71
C ILE A 114 -13.15 45.04 17.02
N PRO A 115 -12.61 44.46 18.11
CA PRO A 115 -11.20 44.62 18.44
C PRO A 115 -10.29 44.01 17.36
N MET A 116 -9.28 44.77 16.91
CA MET A 116 -8.23 44.31 15.97
C MET A 116 -7.47 43.08 16.47
N GLN A 117 -7.52 42.81 17.78
CA GLN A 117 -6.92 41.66 18.43
C GLN A 117 -7.32 40.33 17.77
N HIS A 118 -8.58 40.17 17.33
CA HIS A 118 -9.03 38.94 16.66
C HIS A 118 -8.31 38.72 15.32
N LEU A 119 -8.03 39.81 14.60
CA LEU A 119 -7.32 39.76 13.34
C LEU A 119 -5.83 39.41 13.54
N VAL A 120 -5.19 40.05 14.53
CA VAL A 120 -3.77 39.80 14.87
C VAL A 120 -3.59 38.39 15.43
N VAL A 121 -4.48 37.92 16.30
CA VAL A 121 -4.48 36.54 16.80
C VAL A 121 -4.68 35.56 15.66
N GLY A 122 -5.60 35.81 14.72
CA GLY A 122 -5.77 34.98 13.53
C GLY A 122 -4.51 34.88 12.66
N MET A 123 -3.78 35.99 12.48
CA MET A 123 -2.50 36.02 11.77
C MET A 123 -1.45 35.16 12.50
N MET A 124 -1.39 35.24 13.84
CA MET A 124 -0.45 34.45 14.65
C MET A 124 -0.81 32.96 14.66
N VAL A 125 -2.10 32.61 14.66
CA VAL A 125 -2.58 31.23 14.49
C VAL A 125 -2.16 30.68 13.13
N PHE A 126 -2.28 31.48 12.07
CA PHE A 126 -1.75 31.11 10.75
C PHE A 126 -0.22 30.88 10.80
N ALA A 127 0.55 31.76 11.43
CA ALA A 127 1.99 31.54 11.61
C ALA A 127 2.29 30.25 12.41
N ALA A 128 1.57 29.97 13.48
CA ALA A 128 1.71 28.75 14.28
C ALA A 128 1.38 27.48 13.47
N PHE A 129 0.29 27.51 12.70
CA PHE A 129 -0.07 26.43 11.78
C PHE A 129 1.04 26.16 10.76
N ARG A 130 1.67 27.21 10.23
CA ARG A 130 2.80 27.09 9.31
C ARG A 130 3.97 26.32 9.92
N ILE A 131 4.29 26.52 11.21
CA ILE A 131 5.35 25.73 11.88
C ILE A 131 5.04 24.24 11.79
N GLY A 132 3.83 23.82 12.19
CA GLY A 132 3.45 22.41 12.21
C GLY A 132 3.50 21.75 10.84
N MET A 133 3.00 22.42 9.80
CA MET A 133 3.02 21.89 8.43
C MET A 133 4.41 21.89 7.81
N LEU A 134 5.19 22.96 8.02
CA LEU A 134 6.54 23.08 7.48
C LEU A 134 7.45 21.96 8.00
N THR A 135 7.33 21.61 9.29
CA THR A 135 8.14 20.56 9.90
C THR A 135 7.65 19.16 9.60
N SER A 136 6.34 18.90 9.72
CA SER A 136 5.81 17.53 9.61
C SER A 136 5.71 17.04 8.18
N VAL A 137 5.22 17.86 7.25
CA VAL A 137 4.88 17.45 5.88
C VAL A 137 5.89 17.98 4.85
N LEU A 138 6.47 19.18 5.09
CA LEU A 138 7.31 19.87 4.10
C LEU A 138 8.82 19.73 4.32
N GLY A 139 9.23 18.96 5.34
CA GLY A 139 10.64 18.61 5.58
C GLY A 139 11.52 19.78 5.98
N VAL A 140 10.95 20.84 6.53
CA VAL A 140 11.69 22.03 6.98
C VAL A 140 12.06 21.86 8.45
N GLY A 141 13.36 21.97 8.78
CA GLY A 141 13.79 21.92 10.18
C GLY A 141 13.20 23.07 11.02
N ILE A 142 12.94 22.82 12.31
CA ILE A 142 12.22 23.75 13.20
C ILE A 142 12.78 25.19 13.19
N ARG A 143 14.11 25.36 13.12
CA ARG A 143 14.76 26.68 13.06
C ARG A 143 14.38 27.45 11.79
N ARG A 144 14.36 26.77 10.63
CA ARG A 144 13.95 27.36 9.36
C ARG A 144 12.44 27.59 9.32
N ALA A 145 11.66 26.71 9.94
CA ALA A 145 10.22 26.88 10.06
C ALA A 145 9.88 28.17 10.85
N TRP A 146 10.58 28.43 11.95
CA TRP A 146 10.47 29.69 12.70
C TRP A 146 10.84 30.93 11.87
N ALA A 147 11.90 30.85 11.05
CA ALA A 147 12.28 31.96 10.18
C ALA A 147 11.24 32.24 9.08
N ALA A 148 10.51 31.22 8.63
CA ALA A 148 9.57 31.31 7.51
C ALA A 148 8.09 31.44 7.92
N CYS A 149 7.74 31.15 9.19
CA CYS A 149 6.34 31.03 9.59
C CYS A 149 5.60 32.37 9.53
N ALA A 150 6.25 33.48 9.87
CA ALA A 150 5.63 34.81 9.90
C ALA A 150 5.65 35.54 8.55
N VAL A 151 6.48 35.13 7.58
CA VAL A 151 6.69 35.87 6.32
C VAL A 151 5.38 36.10 5.56
N GLN A 152 4.63 35.04 5.27
CA GLN A 152 3.37 35.16 4.53
C GLN A 152 2.24 35.81 5.35
N PRO A 153 1.96 35.40 6.61
CA PRO A 153 0.93 36.05 7.42
C PRO A 153 1.18 37.55 7.61
N LEU A 154 2.41 37.97 7.89
CA LEU A 154 2.76 39.37 8.09
C LEU A 154 2.68 40.18 6.80
N ALA A 155 3.17 39.65 5.68
CA ALA A 155 3.08 40.33 4.40
C ALA A 155 1.61 40.53 3.97
N LEU A 156 0.75 39.52 4.20
CA LEU A 156 -0.68 39.64 3.94
C LEU A 156 -1.36 40.63 4.91
N TYR A 157 -0.95 40.67 6.19
CA TYR A 157 -1.46 41.67 7.13
C TYR A 157 -1.14 43.08 6.66
N CYS A 158 0.11 43.35 6.30
CA CYS A 158 0.53 44.64 5.76
C CYS A 158 -0.17 45.02 4.45
N ALA A 159 -0.56 44.02 3.64
CA ALA A 159 -1.30 44.25 2.40
C ALA A 159 -2.78 44.57 2.65
N ILE A 160 -3.41 43.90 3.63
CA ILE A 160 -4.84 44.00 3.92
C ILE A 160 -5.15 45.19 4.85
N VAL A 161 -4.32 45.41 5.89
CA VAL A 161 -4.59 46.41 6.94
C VAL A 161 -3.89 47.73 6.61
N PRO A 162 -4.59 48.88 6.65
CA PRO A 162 -3.98 50.18 6.42
C PRO A 162 -2.83 50.47 7.39
N PHE A 163 -1.80 51.16 6.89
CA PHE A 163 -0.57 51.46 7.64
C PHE A 163 -0.84 52.12 9.01
N GLY A 164 -1.81 53.04 9.08
CA GLY A 164 -2.16 53.73 10.33
C GLY A 164 -2.70 52.84 11.44
N MET A 165 -3.08 51.59 11.14
CA MET A 165 -3.64 50.64 12.10
C MET A 165 -2.65 49.54 12.51
N TRP A 166 -1.39 49.61 12.04
CA TRP A 166 -0.39 48.59 12.32
C TRP A 166 0.08 48.57 13.79
N GLU A 167 -0.24 49.60 14.58
CA GLU A 167 -0.02 49.60 16.02
C GLU A 167 -0.70 48.42 16.73
N ALA A 168 -1.76 47.86 16.14
CA ALA A 168 -2.41 46.65 16.64
C ALA A 168 -1.47 45.44 16.71
N LEU A 169 -0.38 45.40 15.91
CA LEU A 169 0.65 44.36 16.01
C LEU A 169 1.43 44.41 17.32
N ALA A 170 1.48 45.58 17.99
CA ALA A 170 2.16 45.77 19.26
C ALA A 170 1.26 45.53 20.49
N ASP A 171 -0.01 45.15 20.28
CA ASP A 171 -0.96 44.87 21.36
C ASP A 171 -0.42 43.73 22.26
N PRO A 172 -0.17 43.98 23.57
CA PRO A 172 0.45 43.01 24.46
C PRO A 172 -0.34 41.70 24.60
N VAL A 173 -1.68 41.79 24.56
CA VAL A 173 -2.57 40.63 24.69
C VAL A 173 -2.44 39.73 23.46
N SER A 174 -2.51 40.31 22.26
CA SER A 174 -2.35 39.61 20.99
C SER A 174 -0.97 38.97 20.85
N LEU A 175 0.08 39.66 21.30
CA LEU A 175 1.44 39.13 21.35
C LEU A 175 1.57 37.96 22.33
N ALA A 176 0.96 38.05 23.52
CA ALA A 176 0.95 36.96 24.50
C ALA A 176 0.23 35.71 23.95
N PHE A 177 -0.94 35.89 23.31
CA PHE A 177 -1.64 34.79 22.64
C PHE A 177 -0.83 34.22 21.47
N GLY A 178 -0.24 35.07 20.64
CA GLY A 178 0.60 34.64 19.52
C GLY A 178 1.82 33.83 19.98
N ALA A 179 2.52 34.30 21.01
CA ALA A 179 3.63 33.57 21.62
C ALA A 179 3.18 32.20 22.16
N ALA A 180 2.01 32.13 22.80
CA ALA A 180 1.44 30.87 23.26
C ALA A 180 1.16 29.91 22.09
N PHE A 181 0.51 30.35 21.02
CA PHE A 181 0.25 29.52 19.84
C PHE A 181 1.53 29.02 19.16
N LEU A 182 2.53 29.88 19.01
CA LEU A 182 3.82 29.49 18.41
C LEU A 182 4.57 28.49 19.30
N ALA A 183 4.55 28.67 20.62
CA ALA A 183 5.13 27.74 21.58
C ALA A 183 4.42 26.38 21.54
N ILE A 184 3.09 26.40 21.50
CA ILE A 184 2.24 25.21 21.37
C ILE A 184 2.53 24.47 20.05
N ALA A 185 2.59 25.16 18.92
CA ALA A 185 2.90 24.54 17.63
C ALA A 185 4.32 23.95 17.60
N THR A 186 5.28 24.61 18.24
CA THR A 186 6.65 24.10 18.39
C THR A 186 6.69 22.85 19.28
N ALA A 187 5.98 22.87 20.41
CA ALA A 187 5.86 21.72 21.30
C ALA A 187 5.18 20.55 20.57
N TRP A 188 4.05 20.78 19.90
CA TRP A 188 3.35 19.78 19.10
C TRP A 188 4.27 19.19 18.02
N SER A 189 4.97 20.04 17.26
CA SER A 189 5.89 19.58 16.21
C SER A 189 7.00 18.72 16.77
N THR A 190 7.62 19.12 17.88
CA THR A 190 8.74 18.37 18.47
C THR A 190 8.28 17.07 19.14
N MET A 191 7.10 17.06 19.76
CA MET A 191 6.53 15.87 20.38
C MET A 191 6.08 14.84 19.34
N THR A 192 5.40 15.27 18.27
CA THR A 192 4.97 14.36 17.19
C THR A 192 6.16 13.80 16.41
N ASP A 193 7.19 14.59 16.16
CA ASP A 193 8.42 14.12 15.52
C ASP A 193 9.13 13.05 16.38
N ARG A 194 9.11 13.21 17.70
CA ARG A 194 9.71 12.27 18.65
C ARG A 194 8.81 11.08 19.00
N ALA A 195 7.56 11.05 18.54
CA ALA A 195 6.59 10.02 18.90
C ALA A 195 7.06 8.61 18.52
N GLY A 196 7.85 8.45 17.47
CA GLY A 196 8.40 7.17 17.02
C GLY A 196 9.61 6.65 17.80
N ARG A 197 10.17 7.40 18.75
CA ARG A 197 11.37 6.99 19.48
C ARG A 197 11.10 5.91 20.55
N PRO A 198 12.09 5.08 20.90
CA PRO A 198 13.42 4.97 20.27
C PRO A 198 13.51 4.24 18.90
N PRO A 199 12.56 3.40 18.44
CA PRO A 199 12.76 2.63 17.20
C PRO A 199 12.98 3.49 15.96
N LEU A 200 12.33 4.66 15.90
CA LEU A 200 12.47 5.62 14.81
C LEU A 200 13.20 6.87 15.27
N ARG A 201 14.08 7.39 14.41
CA ARG A 201 14.78 8.66 14.66
C ARG A 201 13.82 9.86 14.64
N SER A 202 12.88 9.86 13.69
CA SER A 202 11.93 10.92 13.39
C SER A 202 10.65 10.34 12.77
N THR A 203 9.50 10.62 13.39
CA THR A 203 8.19 10.29 12.79
C THR A 203 7.93 11.14 11.55
N HIS A 204 8.39 12.39 11.55
CA HIS A 204 8.20 13.30 10.41
C HIS A 204 8.97 12.83 9.18
N GLU A 205 10.18 12.29 9.34
CA GLU A 205 10.97 11.69 8.25
C GLU A 205 10.19 10.56 7.56
N VAL A 206 9.53 9.69 8.32
CA VAL A 206 8.71 8.59 7.77
C VAL A 206 7.49 9.12 7.02
N ILE A 207 6.76 10.09 7.58
CA ILE A 207 5.62 10.73 6.91
C ILE A 207 6.05 11.38 5.59
N GLN A 208 7.18 12.09 5.60
CA GLN A 208 7.71 12.78 4.43
C GLN A 208 8.12 11.80 3.34
N ALA A 209 8.84 10.74 3.70
CA ALA A 209 9.27 9.71 2.77
C ALA A 209 8.07 8.97 2.16
N TYR A 210 7.06 8.63 2.97
CA TYR A 210 5.82 8.03 2.49
C TYR A 210 5.07 8.95 1.51
N LEU A 211 4.87 10.22 1.85
CA LEU A 211 4.18 11.17 0.95
C LEU A 211 4.95 11.41 -0.36
N THR A 212 6.28 11.27 -0.33
CA THR A 212 7.15 11.42 -1.50
C THR A 212 7.11 10.16 -2.38
N SER A 213 7.08 8.96 -1.77
CA SER A 213 7.01 7.67 -2.48
C SER A 213 5.75 7.53 -3.33
N LEU A 214 4.61 8.06 -2.86
CA LEU A 214 3.35 8.09 -3.59
C LEU A 214 3.41 8.91 -4.89
N ARG A 215 4.39 9.81 -5.04
CA ARG A 215 4.49 10.77 -6.15
C ARG A 215 5.59 10.47 -7.17
N ARG A 216 6.23 9.29 -7.06
CA ARG A 216 7.25 8.67 -7.96
C ARG A 216 8.69 8.66 -7.46
N ASP A 217 9.02 9.33 -6.35
CA ASP A 217 10.35 9.21 -5.75
C ASP A 217 10.28 8.40 -4.46
N HIS A 218 10.72 7.14 -4.54
CA HIS A 218 10.70 6.17 -3.46
C HIS A 218 12.06 6.07 -2.73
N SER A 219 13.09 6.81 -3.16
CA SER A 219 14.46 6.64 -2.67
C SER A 219 14.58 6.87 -1.16
N GLU A 220 13.94 7.90 -0.62
CA GLU A 220 13.96 8.20 0.82
C GLU A 220 13.25 7.11 1.63
N MET A 221 12.13 6.59 1.11
CA MET A 221 11.39 5.52 1.75
C MET A 221 12.18 4.21 1.75
N GLU A 222 12.77 3.85 0.61
CA GLU A 222 13.60 2.64 0.50
C GLU A 222 14.83 2.71 1.41
N ALA A 223 15.49 3.87 1.49
CA ALA A 223 16.60 4.08 2.42
C ALA A 223 16.17 3.97 3.89
N LEU A 224 14.97 4.44 4.24
CA LEU A 224 14.41 4.25 5.57
C LEU A 224 14.15 2.77 5.88
N LEU A 225 13.52 2.05 4.96
CA LEU A 225 13.19 0.63 5.11
C LEU A 225 14.45 -0.22 5.18
N GLU A 226 15.44 0.02 4.31
CA GLU A 226 16.72 -0.70 4.31
C GLU A 226 17.46 -0.53 5.63
N ARG A 227 17.47 0.68 6.23
CA ARG A 227 18.12 0.94 7.52
C ARG A 227 17.54 0.11 8.67
N HIS A 228 16.25 -0.24 8.60
CA HIS A 228 15.55 -1.02 9.63
C HIS A 228 15.38 -2.50 9.24
N SER A 229 15.73 -2.87 8.01
CA SER A 229 15.73 -4.24 7.52
C SER A 229 16.90 -5.06 8.08
N ARG A 230 16.82 -6.39 7.97
CA ARG A 230 17.87 -7.33 8.37
C ARG A 230 18.28 -8.24 7.19
N PRO A 231 19.55 -8.68 7.09
CA PRO A 231 19.92 -9.68 6.10
C PRO A 231 19.29 -11.04 6.42
N LEU A 232 18.83 -11.74 5.40
CA LEU A 232 18.32 -13.12 5.46
C LEU A 232 18.71 -13.87 4.19
N ASP A 233 19.05 -15.15 4.33
CA ASP A 233 19.19 -16.06 3.21
C ASP A 233 17.81 -16.62 2.86
N VAL A 234 17.30 -16.26 1.68
CA VAL A 234 16.00 -16.72 1.17
C VAL A 234 16.21 -17.75 0.06
N SER A 235 15.38 -18.78 0.05
CA SER A 235 15.42 -19.83 -0.97
C SER A 235 14.19 -19.77 -1.86
N THR A 236 14.41 -19.82 -3.17
CA THR A 236 13.35 -19.85 -4.19
C THR A 236 13.36 -21.21 -4.86
N THR A 237 12.22 -21.88 -4.86
CA THR A 237 12.06 -23.18 -5.54
C THR A 237 11.27 -22.98 -6.83
N GLN A 238 11.66 -23.66 -7.90
CA GLN A 238 10.96 -23.63 -9.17
C GLN A 238 10.71 -25.06 -9.64
N LEU A 239 9.51 -25.34 -10.13
CA LEU A 239 9.26 -26.51 -10.96
C LEU A 239 9.35 -26.07 -12.42
N ARG A 240 10.43 -26.45 -13.09
CA ARG A 240 10.63 -26.21 -14.52
C ARG A 240 10.09 -27.40 -15.31
N LEU A 241 9.11 -27.16 -16.18
CA LEU A 241 8.58 -28.14 -17.12
C LEU A 241 9.14 -27.87 -18.51
N ARG A 242 9.80 -28.87 -19.09
CA ARG A 242 10.36 -28.83 -20.44
C ARG A 242 9.50 -29.68 -21.37
N GLY A 243 8.80 -29.05 -22.30
CA GLY A 243 8.04 -29.73 -23.35
C GLY A 243 8.87 -29.92 -24.63
N GLY A 244 8.58 -30.96 -25.42
CA GLY A 244 9.35 -31.34 -26.61
C GLY A 244 9.43 -30.35 -27.79
N GLY A 245 8.91 -29.12 -27.70
CA GLY A 245 8.92 -28.16 -28.82
C GLY A 245 8.60 -26.70 -28.50
N GLY A 246 8.66 -26.26 -27.24
CA GLY A 246 8.29 -24.89 -26.81
C GLY A 246 9.14 -24.35 -25.67
N THR A 247 8.89 -23.09 -25.28
CA THR A 247 9.56 -22.40 -24.16
C THR A 247 9.32 -23.14 -22.83
N ASP A 248 10.40 -23.43 -22.09
CA ASP A 248 10.33 -23.97 -20.74
C ASP A 248 9.40 -23.13 -19.85
N MET A 249 8.36 -23.76 -19.28
CA MET A 249 7.46 -23.11 -18.33
C MET A 249 7.92 -23.38 -16.90
N ARG A 250 7.74 -22.39 -16.01
CA ARG A 250 8.09 -22.52 -14.59
C ARG A 250 6.91 -22.21 -13.68
N LEU A 251 6.65 -23.08 -12.70
CA LEU A 251 5.99 -22.68 -11.47
C LEU A 251 7.07 -22.17 -10.51
N VAL A 252 6.97 -20.93 -10.07
CA VAL A 252 7.97 -20.32 -9.17
C VAL A 252 7.33 -20.09 -7.81
N LEU A 253 8.00 -20.55 -6.75
CA LEU A 253 7.66 -20.26 -5.36
C LEU A 253 8.77 -19.36 -4.78
N PRO A 254 8.60 -18.02 -4.82
CA PRO A 254 9.56 -17.07 -4.28
C PRO A 254 9.75 -17.26 -2.78
N GLY A 255 10.98 -17.18 -2.30
CA GLY A 255 11.29 -17.11 -0.86
C GLY A 255 11.07 -15.72 -0.24
N VAL A 256 10.40 -14.82 -0.97
CA VAL A 256 10.16 -13.42 -0.62
C VAL A 256 8.69 -13.11 -0.79
N HIS A 257 8.20 -12.14 -0.03
CA HIS A 257 6.81 -11.70 -0.08
C HIS A 257 6.68 -10.44 -0.95
N PRO A 258 5.63 -10.30 -1.77
CA PRO A 258 5.36 -9.06 -2.49
C PRO A 258 5.07 -7.90 -1.53
N GLY A 259 5.78 -6.78 -1.68
CA GLY A 259 5.57 -5.63 -0.80
C GLY A 259 6.80 -4.76 -0.65
N PRO A 260 6.74 -3.70 0.18
CA PRO A 260 5.64 -3.39 1.11
C PRO A 260 4.38 -2.82 0.44
N TYR A 261 4.54 -1.89 -0.50
CA TYR A 261 3.43 -1.29 -1.25
C TYR A 261 3.97 -0.64 -2.53
N HIS A 262 3.15 -0.54 -3.58
CA HIS A 262 3.62 0.02 -4.84
C HIS A 262 3.86 1.54 -4.77
N PRO A 263 4.99 2.08 -5.31
CA PRO A 263 6.06 1.42 -6.09
C PRO A 263 7.36 1.13 -5.32
N VAL A 264 7.28 0.98 -4.00
CA VAL A 264 8.42 0.80 -3.08
C VAL A 264 8.81 -0.68 -2.99
N GLY A 265 10.11 -0.96 -3.05
CA GLY A 265 10.63 -2.30 -2.79
C GLY A 265 10.12 -3.37 -3.76
N GLY A 266 9.85 -4.56 -3.22
CA GLY A 266 9.37 -5.74 -3.94
C GLY A 266 7.87 -5.77 -4.25
N SER A 267 7.16 -4.64 -4.25
CA SER A 267 5.69 -4.63 -4.38
C SER A 267 5.15 -5.31 -5.66
N ASN A 268 5.96 -5.32 -6.73
CA ASN A 268 5.63 -5.90 -8.03
C ASN A 268 6.58 -7.06 -8.37
N ILE A 269 7.16 -7.71 -7.34
CA ILE A 269 8.12 -8.80 -7.54
C ILE A 269 7.54 -9.97 -8.36
N PRO A 270 6.23 -10.34 -8.28
CA PRO A 270 5.72 -11.43 -9.11
C PRO A 270 5.84 -11.13 -10.60
N TYR A 271 5.47 -9.91 -11.03
CA TYR A 271 5.64 -9.48 -12.41
C TYR A 271 7.11 -9.45 -12.84
N LEU A 272 8.02 -8.98 -11.98
CA LEU A 272 9.44 -8.90 -12.32
C LEU A 272 10.07 -10.29 -12.51
N ILE A 273 9.69 -11.26 -11.68
CA ILE A 273 10.07 -12.67 -11.85
C ILE A 273 9.45 -13.25 -13.12
N TYR A 274 8.14 -13.03 -13.33
CA TYR A 274 7.45 -13.48 -14.54
C TYR A 274 8.13 -12.94 -15.80
N LYS A 275 8.54 -11.67 -15.78
CA LYS A 275 9.19 -11.02 -16.92
C LYS A 275 10.63 -11.48 -17.12
N SER A 276 11.38 -11.79 -16.06
CA SER A 276 12.75 -12.31 -16.17
C SER A 276 12.81 -13.75 -16.69
N LEU A 277 11.67 -14.46 -16.69
CA LEU A 277 11.48 -15.81 -17.20
C LEU A 277 10.69 -15.81 -18.52
N ASP A 278 10.91 -14.81 -19.37
CA ASP A 278 10.33 -14.68 -20.71
C ASP A 278 8.80 -14.77 -20.75
N SER A 279 8.12 -14.38 -19.67
CA SER A 279 6.67 -14.48 -19.54
C SER A 279 6.13 -15.93 -19.63
N ALA A 280 6.99 -16.93 -19.39
CA ALA A 280 6.67 -18.35 -19.35
C ALA A 280 6.72 -18.89 -17.91
N ALA A 281 6.01 -18.20 -16.99
CA ALA A 281 5.98 -18.58 -15.59
C ALA A 281 4.61 -18.32 -14.95
N MET A 282 4.31 -19.09 -13.90
CA MET A 282 3.29 -18.73 -12.92
C MET A 282 4.02 -18.51 -11.59
N VAL A 283 4.02 -17.28 -11.11
CA VAL A 283 4.71 -16.90 -9.88
C VAL A 283 3.71 -17.04 -8.74
N MET A 284 3.76 -18.20 -8.10
CA MET A 284 2.82 -18.61 -7.06
C MET A 284 3.15 -17.89 -5.76
N HIS A 285 2.12 -17.54 -4.99
CA HIS A 285 2.35 -17.12 -3.60
C HIS A 285 2.83 -18.35 -2.81
N SER A 286 3.98 -18.21 -2.15
CA SER A 286 4.52 -19.24 -1.26
C SER A 286 4.09 -18.94 0.17
N VAL A 287 4.12 -19.93 1.06
CA VAL A 287 3.88 -19.72 2.50
C VAL A 287 4.95 -18.78 3.06
N SER A 288 4.63 -17.50 3.04
CA SER A 288 5.44 -16.35 3.40
C SER A 288 4.49 -15.25 3.85
N ASN A 289 5.02 -14.25 4.55
CA ASN A 289 4.23 -13.11 5.00
C ASN A 289 5.06 -11.84 4.86
N HIS A 290 4.46 -10.69 5.20
CA HIS A 290 5.07 -9.37 5.06
C HIS A 290 6.45 -9.20 5.71
N THR A 291 6.86 -10.10 6.60
CA THR A 291 8.22 -10.10 7.19
C THR A 291 9.31 -10.35 6.14
N HIS A 292 8.98 -10.99 5.01
CA HIS A 292 9.88 -11.30 3.90
C HIS A 292 9.84 -10.24 2.79
N ASN A 293 9.25 -9.07 3.04
CA ASN A 293 9.24 -7.97 2.08
C ASN A 293 10.65 -7.43 1.81
N LEU A 294 10.96 -7.24 0.53
CA LEU A 294 12.19 -6.59 0.10
C LEU A 294 12.06 -5.06 0.27
N PRO A 295 12.97 -4.40 1.00
CA PRO A 295 12.82 -2.99 1.37
C PRO A 295 13.09 -2.02 0.22
N SER A 296 13.76 -2.44 -0.85
CA SER A 296 14.19 -1.57 -1.96
C SER A 296 14.31 -2.30 -3.29
N ARG A 297 14.33 -1.52 -4.38
CA ARG A 297 14.66 -2.04 -5.72
C ARG A 297 16.07 -2.64 -5.83
N GLY A 298 17.04 -2.13 -5.06
CA GLY A 298 18.38 -2.72 -5.04
C GLY A 298 18.39 -4.14 -4.49
N GLU A 299 17.57 -4.43 -3.48
CA GLU A 299 17.36 -5.80 -2.98
C GLU A 299 16.56 -6.66 -3.95
N VAL A 300 15.60 -6.07 -4.67
CA VAL A 300 14.86 -6.75 -5.75
C VAL A 300 15.79 -7.20 -6.87
N GLU A 301 16.69 -6.34 -7.35
CA GLU A 301 17.66 -6.67 -8.39
C GLU A 301 18.60 -7.79 -7.93
N ARG A 302 19.14 -7.70 -6.70
CA ARG A 302 19.93 -8.78 -6.09
C ARG A 302 19.18 -10.11 -6.05
N TYR A 303 17.91 -10.07 -5.67
CA TYR A 303 17.06 -11.26 -5.63
C TYR A 303 16.86 -11.84 -7.04
N LEU A 304 16.50 -11.03 -8.04
CA LEU A 304 16.27 -11.48 -9.41
C LEU A 304 17.54 -12.04 -10.06
N ASP A 305 18.70 -11.46 -9.77
CA ASP A 305 19.99 -11.97 -10.26
C ASP A 305 20.28 -13.37 -9.71
N SER A 306 19.91 -13.67 -8.47
CA SER A 306 20.10 -15.00 -7.88
C SER A 306 19.34 -16.12 -8.63
N LEU A 307 18.22 -15.79 -9.29
CA LEU A 307 17.41 -16.76 -10.03
C LEU A 307 18.15 -17.30 -11.26
N LYS A 308 19.10 -16.54 -11.80
CA LYS A 308 19.94 -16.93 -12.94
C LYS A 308 20.92 -18.06 -12.60
N SER A 309 21.29 -18.20 -11.32
CA SER A 309 22.25 -19.20 -10.82
C SER A 309 21.59 -20.35 -10.08
N SER A 310 20.39 -20.78 -10.50
CA SER A 310 19.66 -21.88 -9.86
C SER A 310 20.36 -23.23 -10.05
N THR A 311 20.37 -24.07 -9.00
CA THR A 311 20.86 -25.45 -9.04
C THR A 311 19.74 -26.45 -9.25
N VAL A 312 19.98 -27.53 -9.99
CA VAL A 312 19.03 -28.64 -10.15
C VAL A 312 19.07 -29.52 -8.90
N ALA A 313 17.95 -29.57 -8.17
CA ALA A 313 17.77 -30.35 -6.94
C ALA A 313 17.03 -31.68 -7.16
N GLY A 314 16.39 -31.86 -8.32
CA GLY A 314 15.68 -33.07 -8.70
C GLY A 314 15.23 -32.98 -10.15
N SER A 315 15.00 -34.11 -10.80
CA SER A 315 14.57 -34.17 -12.20
C SER A 315 13.89 -35.49 -12.50
N GLY A 316 13.02 -35.50 -13.49
CA GLY A 316 12.33 -36.71 -13.92
C GLY A 316 11.40 -36.45 -15.09
N SER A 317 10.59 -37.45 -15.43
CA SER A 317 9.60 -37.35 -16.52
C SER A 317 8.25 -37.95 -16.19
N GLU A 318 8.07 -38.38 -14.95
CA GLU A 318 6.82 -38.97 -14.49
C GLU A 318 6.19 -38.17 -13.34
N CYS A 319 4.87 -38.20 -13.29
CA CYS A 319 4.09 -37.70 -12.17
C CYS A 319 2.82 -38.54 -11.96
N THR A 320 2.19 -38.38 -10.80
CA THR A 320 0.90 -39.00 -10.50
C THR A 320 -0.25 -38.21 -11.13
N GLU A 321 -1.41 -38.85 -11.23
CA GLU A 321 -2.66 -38.08 -11.32
C GLU A 321 -2.82 -37.20 -10.06
N PRO A 322 -3.45 -36.02 -10.17
CA PRO A 322 -3.69 -35.15 -9.02
C PRO A 322 -4.60 -35.80 -7.97
N VAL A 323 -4.38 -35.47 -6.71
CA VAL A 323 -5.25 -35.86 -5.58
C VAL A 323 -5.78 -34.61 -4.90
N THR A 324 -7.07 -34.61 -4.60
CA THR A 324 -7.72 -33.58 -3.78
C THR A 324 -8.14 -34.21 -2.45
N ALA A 325 -7.72 -33.59 -1.35
CA ALA A 325 -8.22 -33.89 -0.01
C ALA A 325 -8.95 -32.67 0.55
N VAL A 326 -10.08 -32.91 1.22
CA VAL A 326 -10.87 -31.87 1.88
C VAL A 326 -11.10 -32.29 3.32
N VAL A 327 -10.78 -31.41 4.26
CA VAL A 327 -11.09 -31.56 5.68
C VAL A 327 -11.84 -30.31 6.10
N ASN A 328 -13.12 -30.46 6.43
CA ASN A 328 -14.03 -29.36 6.73
C ASN A 328 -13.98 -28.28 5.63
N ARG A 329 -13.38 -27.12 5.93
CA ARG A 329 -13.27 -25.97 5.03
C ARG A 329 -11.97 -25.96 4.22
N ALA A 330 -10.96 -26.72 4.65
CA ALA A 330 -9.65 -26.69 4.03
C ALA A 330 -9.53 -27.71 2.91
N ARG A 331 -8.94 -27.26 1.80
CA ARG A 331 -8.68 -28.08 0.62
C ARG A 331 -7.20 -28.11 0.31
N ALA A 332 -6.68 -29.31 0.06
CA ALA A 332 -5.33 -29.55 -0.41
C ALA A 332 -5.38 -30.32 -1.73
N ILE A 333 -4.74 -29.80 -2.76
CA ILE A 333 -4.56 -30.48 -4.04
C ILE A 333 -3.08 -30.76 -4.22
N GLY A 334 -2.71 -31.97 -4.59
CA GLY A 334 -1.33 -32.29 -4.84
C GLY A 334 -1.10 -33.13 -6.08
N VAL A 335 0.12 -33.01 -6.60
CA VAL A 335 0.68 -33.82 -7.68
C VAL A 335 2.06 -34.24 -7.24
N MET A 336 2.34 -35.54 -7.31
CA MET A 336 3.66 -36.07 -6.98
C MET A 336 4.46 -36.26 -8.27
N PHE A 337 5.63 -35.68 -8.28
CA PHE A 337 6.71 -35.91 -9.25
C PHE A 337 7.74 -36.83 -8.60
N GLU A 338 8.64 -37.42 -9.40
CA GLU A 338 9.69 -38.28 -8.87
C GLU A 338 10.53 -37.56 -7.78
N GLY A 339 10.37 -37.99 -6.51
CA GLY A 339 11.04 -37.43 -5.34
C GLY A 339 10.48 -36.09 -4.81
N SER A 340 9.55 -35.43 -5.51
CA SER A 340 9.03 -34.11 -5.12
C SER A 340 7.51 -34.01 -5.23
N ALA A 341 6.85 -33.20 -4.41
CA ALA A 341 5.41 -32.95 -4.53
C ALA A 341 5.12 -31.45 -4.72
N LEU A 342 4.14 -31.14 -5.56
CA LEU A 342 3.46 -29.84 -5.57
C LEU A 342 2.20 -29.98 -4.71
N LEU A 343 1.96 -29.02 -3.80
CA LEU A 343 0.79 -29.01 -2.94
C LEU A 343 0.18 -27.60 -2.91
N VAL A 344 -1.06 -27.47 -3.36
CA VAL A 344 -1.83 -26.21 -3.41
C VAL A 344 -2.87 -26.23 -2.29
N LEU A 345 -2.82 -25.22 -1.43
CA LEU A 345 -3.68 -25.08 -0.25
C LEU A 345 -4.67 -23.95 -0.44
N SER A 346 -5.93 -24.18 -0.06
CA SER A 346 -7.01 -23.20 -0.19
C SER A 346 -8.04 -23.35 0.93
N LEU A 347 -8.61 -22.22 1.38
CA LEU A 347 -9.83 -22.16 2.17
C LEU A 347 -11.04 -21.67 1.35
N SER A 348 -10.90 -21.43 0.03
CA SER A 348 -11.99 -20.90 -0.79
C SER A 348 -13.26 -21.74 -0.66
N PRO A 349 -14.44 -21.13 -0.45
CA PRO A 349 -14.73 -19.68 -0.49
C PRO A 349 -14.74 -18.98 0.90
N HIS A 350 -14.11 -19.55 1.92
CA HIS A 350 -14.23 -19.11 3.32
C HIS A 350 -13.32 -17.95 3.73
N GLY A 351 -12.52 -17.43 2.80
CA GLY A 351 -11.57 -16.35 3.05
C GLY A 351 -10.26 -16.86 3.68
N MET A 352 -9.13 -16.34 3.19
CA MET A 352 -7.80 -16.56 3.72
C MET A 352 -6.87 -15.40 3.32
N GLU A 353 -5.96 -15.06 4.21
CA GLU A 353 -4.78 -14.24 3.94
C GLU A 353 -3.52 -15.14 3.98
N ASP A 354 -2.34 -14.56 4.20
CA ASP A 354 -1.06 -15.26 4.30
C ASP A 354 -1.11 -16.48 5.23
N LEU A 355 -0.61 -17.62 4.75
CA LEU A 355 -0.43 -18.80 5.59
C LEU A 355 0.73 -18.64 6.59
N PRO A 356 0.54 -19.02 7.88
CA PRO A 356 1.61 -19.05 8.87
C PRO A 356 2.74 -20.01 8.46
N THR A 357 4.00 -19.62 8.70
CA THR A 357 5.19 -20.42 8.34
C THR A 357 5.24 -21.80 9.01
N ARG A 358 4.50 -21.97 10.12
CA ARG A 358 4.28 -23.26 10.78
C ARG A 358 3.65 -24.28 9.85
N ILE A 359 2.67 -23.89 9.04
CA ILE A 359 1.97 -24.78 8.08
C ILE A 359 2.97 -25.43 7.14
N LYS A 360 3.81 -24.64 6.48
CA LYS A 360 4.87 -25.14 5.60
C LYS A 360 5.85 -26.06 6.33
N SER A 361 6.32 -25.64 7.50
CA SER A 361 7.31 -26.41 8.27
C SER A 361 6.79 -27.80 8.68
N GLU A 362 5.52 -27.89 9.07
CA GLU A 362 4.86 -29.15 9.44
C GLU A 362 4.57 -30.04 8.22
N ILE A 363 4.13 -29.46 7.10
CA ILE A 363 3.92 -30.20 5.84
C ILE A 363 5.23 -30.80 5.35
N GLU A 364 6.30 -30.01 5.32
CA GLU A 364 7.63 -30.49 4.93
C GLU A 364 8.15 -31.58 5.88
N ALA A 365 7.89 -31.45 7.19
CA ALA A 365 8.27 -32.47 8.17
C ALA A 365 7.50 -33.79 7.97
N HIS A 366 6.21 -33.72 7.66
CA HIS A 366 5.39 -34.88 7.32
C HIS A 366 5.89 -35.55 6.04
N ALA A 367 6.11 -34.75 4.99
CA ALA A 367 6.59 -35.22 3.71
C ALA A 367 7.93 -35.97 3.81
N ARG A 368 8.90 -35.43 4.55
CA ARG A 368 10.19 -36.09 4.80
C ARG A 368 10.04 -37.42 5.53
N LYS A 369 9.18 -37.50 6.55
CA LYS A 369 8.87 -38.78 7.24
C LYS A 369 8.23 -39.79 6.29
N SER A 370 7.50 -39.28 5.31
CA SER A 370 6.85 -40.05 4.25
C SER A 370 7.74 -40.29 3.02
N GLY A 371 9.05 -40.03 3.08
CA GLY A 371 10.00 -40.32 2.01
C GLY A 371 9.90 -39.40 0.77
N ILE A 372 9.21 -38.27 0.90
CA ILE A 372 9.16 -37.23 -0.13
C ILE A 372 10.30 -36.24 0.16
N GLU A 373 11.22 -36.09 -0.78
CA GLU A 373 12.44 -35.30 -0.56
C GLU A 373 12.13 -33.80 -0.47
N ARG A 374 11.18 -33.32 -1.27
CA ARG A 374 10.77 -31.91 -1.31
C ARG A 374 9.28 -31.74 -1.54
N VAL A 375 8.70 -30.74 -0.89
CA VAL A 375 7.33 -30.28 -1.17
C VAL A 375 7.35 -28.80 -1.51
N MET A 376 6.72 -28.45 -2.61
CA MET A 376 6.44 -27.08 -3.03
C MET A 376 5.04 -26.73 -2.54
N VAL A 377 4.96 -26.05 -1.41
CA VAL A 377 3.70 -25.64 -0.78
C VAL A 377 3.28 -24.28 -1.33
N VAL A 378 2.21 -24.29 -2.12
CA VAL A 378 1.57 -23.12 -2.70
C VAL A 378 0.42 -22.71 -1.80
N ASP A 379 0.44 -21.45 -1.41
CA ASP A 379 -0.75 -20.76 -0.92
C ASP A 379 -1.52 -20.25 -2.15
N SER A 380 -2.75 -20.72 -2.32
CA SER A 380 -3.56 -20.31 -3.47
C SER A 380 -3.98 -18.85 -3.40
N HIS A 381 -4.07 -18.28 -2.18
CA HIS A 381 -4.42 -16.89 -1.92
C HIS A 381 -5.61 -16.40 -2.79
N ASN A 382 -6.65 -17.23 -2.85
CA ASN A 382 -7.73 -17.16 -3.84
C ASN A 382 -9.13 -16.97 -3.24
N ALA A 383 -9.18 -16.46 -2.02
CA ALA A 383 -10.41 -16.17 -1.30
C ALA A 383 -10.14 -15.04 -0.33
N MET A 384 -10.58 -13.82 -0.64
CA MET A 384 -10.36 -12.64 0.18
C MET A 384 -10.96 -12.85 1.58
N GLY A 385 -10.17 -12.64 2.62
CA GLY A 385 -10.56 -13.04 3.97
C GLY A 385 -9.84 -12.33 5.09
N ALA A 386 -9.79 -12.98 6.23
CA ALA A 386 -8.95 -12.59 7.35
C ALA A 386 -7.81 -13.62 7.49
N GLU A 387 -6.87 -13.34 8.39
CA GLU A 387 -5.91 -14.35 8.84
C GLU A 387 -6.64 -15.64 9.25
N ILE A 388 -6.07 -16.77 8.87
CA ILE A 388 -6.68 -18.07 9.12
C ILE A 388 -6.75 -18.35 10.62
N SER A 389 -7.83 -18.99 11.06
CA SER A 389 -8.00 -19.33 12.48
C SER A 389 -7.20 -20.59 12.84
N GLY A 390 -6.87 -20.77 14.12
CA GLY A 390 -6.20 -21.99 14.60
C GLY A 390 -6.91 -23.30 14.19
N PRO A 391 -8.25 -23.40 14.26
CA PRO A 391 -8.97 -24.54 13.71
C PRO A 391 -8.79 -24.73 12.20
N ASP A 392 -8.81 -23.65 11.41
CA ASP A 392 -8.59 -23.74 9.96
C ASP A 392 -7.14 -24.13 9.63
N GLU A 393 -6.15 -23.72 10.44
CA GLU A 393 -4.76 -24.20 10.36
C GLU A 393 -4.67 -25.72 10.55
N ASP A 394 -5.33 -26.25 11.59
CA ASP A 394 -5.33 -27.68 11.89
C ASP A 394 -6.04 -28.49 10.79
N ASP A 395 -7.17 -28.00 10.28
CA ASP A 395 -7.88 -28.60 9.15
C ASP A 395 -7.03 -28.61 7.87
N MET A 396 -6.30 -27.51 7.61
CA MET A 396 -5.40 -27.41 6.47
C MET A 396 -4.23 -28.38 6.56
N LEU A 397 -3.64 -28.52 7.75
CA LEU A 397 -2.60 -29.53 7.99
C LEU A 397 -3.14 -30.95 7.80
N ALA A 398 -4.35 -31.24 8.27
CA ALA A 398 -4.99 -32.54 8.09
C ALA A 398 -5.25 -32.84 6.61
N ALA A 399 -5.80 -31.89 5.85
CA ALA A 399 -6.02 -32.02 4.41
C ALA A 399 -4.70 -32.21 3.65
N ALA A 400 -3.66 -31.42 3.97
CA ALA A 400 -2.33 -31.53 3.38
C ALA A 400 -1.70 -32.92 3.61
N ARG A 401 -1.73 -33.42 4.86
CA ARG A 401 -1.21 -34.74 5.20
C ARG A 401 -1.96 -35.86 4.48
N SER A 402 -3.29 -35.79 4.49
CA SER A 402 -4.15 -36.76 3.78
C SER A 402 -3.86 -36.79 2.28
N CYS A 403 -3.67 -35.62 1.66
CA CYS A 403 -3.30 -35.50 0.24
C CYS A 403 -1.94 -36.16 -0.04
N LEU A 404 -0.90 -35.83 0.74
CA LEU A 404 0.44 -36.41 0.56
C LEU A 404 0.46 -37.92 0.76
N ASP A 405 -0.23 -38.44 1.78
CA ASP A 405 -0.30 -39.87 2.04
C ASP A 405 -1.03 -40.62 0.92
N SER A 406 -2.09 -40.02 0.38
CA SER A 406 -2.84 -40.57 -0.77
C SER A 406 -2.00 -40.59 -2.05
N LEU A 407 -1.21 -39.55 -2.30
CA LEU A 407 -0.34 -39.47 -3.49
C LEU A 407 0.71 -40.58 -3.51
N ARG A 408 1.22 -41.02 -2.36
CA ARG A 408 2.21 -42.11 -2.29
C ARG A 408 1.68 -43.44 -2.81
N GLY A 409 0.37 -43.65 -2.74
CA GLY A 409 -0.28 -44.85 -3.26
C GLY A 409 -0.62 -44.77 -4.75
N LYS A 410 -0.41 -43.62 -5.40
CA LYS A 410 -0.77 -43.41 -6.80
C LYS A 410 0.34 -43.89 -7.74
N PRO A 411 -0.03 -44.51 -8.88
CA PRO A 411 0.94 -44.83 -9.93
C PRO A 411 1.55 -43.57 -10.53
N MET A 412 2.83 -43.68 -10.89
CA MET A 412 3.53 -42.70 -11.71
C MET A 412 3.26 -42.96 -13.18
N HIS A 413 3.09 -41.89 -13.95
CA HIS A 413 2.88 -41.95 -15.39
C HIS A 413 3.75 -40.92 -16.09
N ALA A 414 4.18 -41.24 -17.31
CA ALA A 414 4.75 -40.24 -18.21
C ALA A 414 3.79 -39.05 -18.36
N MET A 415 4.33 -37.85 -18.28
CA MET A 415 3.54 -36.62 -18.31
C MET A 415 3.69 -35.86 -19.62
N GLU A 416 2.65 -35.10 -19.93
CA GLU A 416 2.68 -34.08 -20.96
C GLU A 416 2.29 -32.74 -20.36
N ALA A 417 2.94 -31.67 -20.79
CA ALA A 417 2.71 -30.34 -20.25
C ALA A 417 2.59 -29.31 -21.37
N GLY A 418 1.66 -28.39 -21.21
CA GLY A 418 1.47 -27.23 -22.07
C GLY A 418 1.13 -26.00 -21.25
N TYR A 419 1.50 -24.82 -21.73
CA TYR A 419 1.28 -23.56 -21.03
C TYR A 419 0.86 -22.47 -22.00
N ALA A 420 -0.08 -21.65 -21.55
CA ALA A 420 -0.43 -20.41 -22.21
C ALA A 420 -0.67 -19.32 -21.19
N ASN A 421 -0.56 -18.08 -21.65
CA ASN A 421 -0.86 -16.89 -20.88
C ASN A 421 -1.81 -15.96 -21.66
N SER A 422 -2.22 -14.90 -20.98
CA SER A 422 -3.07 -13.83 -21.53
C SER A 422 -2.41 -12.96 -22.62
N GLY A 423 -1.18 -13.27 -23.03
CA GLY A 423 -0.48 -12.61 -24.12
C GLY A 423 -1.31 -12.58 -25.41
N GLY A 424 -1.40 -11.41 -26.02
CA GLY A 424 -2.16 -11.19 -27.26
C GLY A 424 -3.69 -11.16 -27.11
N MET A 425 -4.24 -11.28 -25.89
CA MET A 425 -5.69 -11.20 -25.66
C MET A 425 -6.21 -9.77 -25.42
N GLY A 426 -5.32 -8.79 -25.21
CA GLY A 426 -5.73 -7.41 -24.94
C GLY A 426 -6.48 -7.23 -23.62
N ILE A 427 -6.22 -8.10 -22.63
CA ILE A 427 -6.85 -8.01 -21.30
C ILE A 427 -6.31 -6.79 -20.57
N GLU A 428 -7.20 -5.85 -20.26
CA GLU A 428 -6.94 -4.74 -19.35
C GLU A 428 -8.01 -4.73 -18.26
N ALA A 429 -7.62 -5.10 -17.04
CA ALA A 429 -8.51 -5.11 -15.89
C ALA A 429 -7.84 -4.38 -14.70
N PRO A 430 -8.54 -3.49 -13.99
CA PRO A 430 -7.97 -2.78 -12.83
C PRO A 430 -7.61 -3.68 -11.65
N ASP A 431 -8.20 -4.87 -11.57
CA ASP A 431 -7.99 -5.90 -10.56
C ASP A 431 -7.01 -7.00 -11.01
N LEU A 432 -6.25 -6.75 -12.08
CA LEU A 432 -5.12 -7.55 -12.52
C LEU A 432 -3.83 -6.73 -12.57
N GLY A 433 -2.74 -7.38 -12.16
CA GLY A 433 -1.37 -6.93 -12.28
C GLY A 433 -0.81 -7.07 -13.69
N MET A 434 0.47 -6.76 -13.83
CA MET A 434 1.14 -6.68 -15.14
C MET A 434 1.45 -8.06 -15.74
N GLY A 435 1.46 -9.13 -14.93
CA GLY A 435 1.64 -10.51 -15.37
C GLY A 435 0.40 -11.12 -16.03
N GLY A 436 -0.78 -10.54 -15.78
CA GLY A 436 -2.05 -10.99 -16.35
C GLY A 436 -2.44 -12.38 -15.85
N LEU A 437 -2.93 -13.22 -16.76
CA LEU A 437 -3.39 -14.58 -16.47
C LEU A 437 -2.51 -15.64 -17.13
N GLY A 438 -2.42 -16.83 -16.52
CA GLY A 438 -1.73 -18.01 -17.05
C GLY A 438 -2.45 -19.31 -16.71
N VAL A 439 -2.32 -20.32 -17.58
CA VAL A 439 -2.83 -21.68 -17.34
C VAL A 439 -1.78 -22.71 -17.73
N LEU A 440 -1.48 -23.62 -16.81
CA LEU A 440 -0.75 -24.86 -17.04
C LEU A 440 -1.77 -25.97 -17.34
N CYS A 441 -1.55 -26.71 -18.43
CA CYS A 441 -2.19 -27.99 -18.70
C CYS A 441 -1.18 -29.10 -18.42
N LEU A 442 -1.54 -30.01 -17.52
CA LEU A 442 -0.80 -31.22 -17.21
C LEU A 442 -1.66 -32.41 -17.64
N ARG A 443 -1.21 -33.16 -18.65
CA ARG A 443 -1.87 -34.38 -19.10
C ARG A 443 -1.15 -35.61 -18.55
N VAL A 444 -1.88 -36.42 -17.81
CA VAL A 444 -1.39 -37.62 -17.12
C VAL A 444 -2.38 -38.74 -17.37
N ASN A 445 -1.89 -39.93 -17.76
CA ASN A 445 -2.75 -41.09 -17.99
C ASN A 445 -3.94 -40.80 -18.96
N GLY A 446 -3.69 -39.96 -19.97
CA GLY A 446 -4.71 -39.55 -20.96
C GLY A 446 -5.73 -38.50 -20.48
N THR A 447 -5.66 -38.06 -19.21
CA THR A 447 -6.56 -37.05 -18.64
C THR A 447 -5.88 -35.70 -18.54
N GLU A 448 -6.58 -34.63 -18.96
CA GLU A 448 -6.10 -33.25 -18.86
C GLU A 448 -6.48 -32.62 -17.51
N HIS A 449 -5.49 -32.04 -16.82
CA HIS A 449 -5.66 -31.31 -15.57
C HIS A 449 -5.11 -29.89 -15.73
N PHE A 450 -5.89 -28.89 -15.33
CA PHE A 450 -5.50 -27.49 -15.48
C PHE A 450 -5.17 -26.85 -14.14
N LEU A 451 -4.17 -25.97 -14.10
CA LEU A 451 -3.89 -25.08 -12.97
C LEU A 451 -3.84 -23.64 -13.50
N ALA A 452 -4.71 -22.78 -12.96
CA ALA A 452 -4.82 -21.39 -13.37
C ALA A 452 -4.10 -20.47 -12.37
N TRP A 453 -3.58 -19.35 -12.89
CA TRP A 453 -2.91 -18.32 -12.13
C TRP A 453 -3.32 -16.94 -12.62
N ALA A 454 -3.51 -16.02 -11.67
CA ALA A 454 -3.71 -14.60 -11.92
C ALA A 454 -2.63 -13.80 -11.18
N ASP A 455 -1.94 -12.91 -11.88
CA ASP A 455 -1.15 -11.85 -11.24
C ASP A 455 -2.13 -10.85 -10.62
N ALA A 456 -2.56 -11.12 -9.40
CA ALA A 456 -3.49 -10.32 -8.61
C ALA A 456 -3.09 -10.42 -7.13
N ASN A 457 -3.65 -9.54 -6.29
CA ASN A 457 -3.43 -9.61 -4.84
C ASN A 457 -4.15 -10.85 -4.28
N ASN A 458 -5.45 -10.75 -3.99
CA ASN A 458 -6.30 -11.90 -3.62
C ASN A 458 -7.44 -12.04 -4.65
N MET A 459 -8.46 -12.84 -4.36
CA MET A 459 -9.63 -13.07 -5.22
C MET A 459 -10.94 -12.93 -4.45
N GLU A 460 -11.96 -12.35 -5.07
CA GLU A 460 -13.30 -12.22 -4.49
C GLU A 460 -13.93 -13.61 -4.25
N ASN A 461 -14.54 -13.81 -3.08
CA ASN A 461 -15.18 -15.07 -2.72
C ASN A 461 -16.32 -15.40 -3.71
N GLY A 462 -16.36 -16.65 -4.18
CA GLY A 462 -17.30 -17.12 -5.20
C GLY A 462 -16.75 -17.04 -6.63
N MET A 463 -15.72 -16.22 -6.90
CA MET A 463 -15.12 -16.13 -8.23
C MET A 463 -14.40 -17.42 -8.62
N ARG A 464 -13.61 -17.99 -7.69
CA ARG A 464 -12.91 -19.26 -7.90
C ARG A 464 -13.89 -20.38 -8.23
N GLU A 465 -14.99 -20.49 -7.47
CA GLU A 465 -16.02 -21.51 -7.68
C GLU A 465 -16.67 -21.37 -9.06
N HIS A 466 -16.97 -20.13 -9.47
CA HIS A 466 -17.56 -19.86 -10.77
C HIS A 466 -16.61 -20.27 -11.92
N ILE A 467 -15.34 -19.87 -11.86
CA ILE A 467 -14.35 -20.22 -12.89
C ILE A 467 -14.19 -21.74 -12.99
N VAL A 468 -14.05 -22.42 -11.86
CA VAL A 468 -13.89 -23.88 -11.83
C VAL A 468 -15.14 -24.59 -12.36
N GLY A 469 -16.34 -24.13 -11.98
CA GLY A 469 -17.59 -24.69 -12.48
C GLY A 469 -17.78 -24.52 -13.99
N GLU A 470 -17.50 -23.33 -14.53
CA GLU A 470 -17.60 -23.06 -15.98
C GLU A 470 -16.61 -23.90 -16.80
N LEU A 471 -15.35 -23.98 -16.36
CA LEU A 471 -14.34 -24.79 -17.05
C LEU A 471 -14.70 -26.29 -16.98
N ALA A 472 -15.17 -26.77 -15.82
CA ALA A 472 -15.64 -28.14 -15.68
C ALA A 472 -16.83 -28.46 -16.63
N GLY A 473 -17.77 -27.52 -16.77
CA GLY A 473 -18.88 -27.63 -17.73
C GLY A 473 -18.45 -27.72 -19.19
N ARG A 474 -17.22 -27.28 -19.51
CA ARG A 474 -16.57 -27.39 -20.83
C ARG A 474 -15.67 -28.62 -20.97
N GLY A 475 -15.66 -29.52 -19.98
CA GLY A 475 -14.76 -30.67 -19.94
C GLY A 475 -13.31 -30.33 -19.58
N MET A 476 -13.04 -29.11 -19.11
CA MET A 476 -11.71 -28.67 -18.70
C MET A 476 -11.59 -28.77 -17.17
N GLY A 477 -11.05 -29.89 -16.66
CA GLY A 477 -10.89 -30.13 -15.24
C GLY A 477 -9.87 -29.19 -14.58
N LEU A 478 -10.34 -28.09 -13.99
CA LEU A 478 -9.49 -27.13 -13.28
C LEU A 478 -9.23 -27.58 -11.84
N LEU A 479 -7.96 -27.78 -11.49
CA LEU A 479 -7.51 -28.09 -10.14
C LEU A 479 -7.75 -26.90 -9.21
N ASP A 480 -7.21 -25.74 -9.57
CA ASP A 480 -7.47 -24.49 -8.86
C ASP A 480 -7.17 -23.24 -9.69
N VAL A 481 -7.58 -22.09 -9.15
CA VAL A 481 -7.12 -20.77 -9.56
C VAL A 481 -6.34 -20.16 -8.40
N CYS A 482 -5.07 -19.85 -8.63
CA CYS A 482 -4.20 -19.22 -7.63
C CYS A 482 -3.96 -17.75 -7.99
N THR A 483 -3.66 -16.92 -7.00
CA THR A 483 -3.14 -15.58 -7.24
C THR A 483 -1.66 -15.49 -6.87
N SER A 484 -1.01 -14.40 -7.27
CA SER A 484 0.40 -14.13 -6.97
C SER A 484 0.62 -13.36 -5.66
N ASP A 485 -0.44 -12.85 -5.05
CA ASP A 485 -0.39 -11.82 -4.01
C ASP A 485 0.38 -10.54 -4.44
N THR A 486 0.18 -10.08 -5.68
CA THR A 486 0.90 -8.86 -6.12
C THR A 486 0.36 -7.63 -5.38
N HIS A 487 1.25 -6.81 -4.83
CA HIS A 487 0.91 -5.50 -4.22
C HIS A 487 0.92 -4.37 -5.27
N TYR A 488 0.97 -4.72 -6.55
CA TYR A 488 0.83 -3.79 -7.67
C TYR A 488 -0.64 -3.52 -7.96
N SER A 489 -0.96 -2.26 -8.25
CA SER A 489 -2.24 -1.90 -8.86
C SER A 489 -2.02 -0.99 -10.06
N ARG A 490 -2.75 -1.29 -11.14
CA ARG A 490 -2.69 -0.53 -12.40
C ARG A 490 -3.30 0.87 -12.27
N THR A 491 -4.15 1.08 -11.26
CA THR A 491 -4.85 2.35 -11.03
C THR A 491 -4.71 2.79 -9.58
N THR A 492 -4.88 4.08 -9.31
CA THR A 492 -4.98 4.54 -7.92
C THR A 492 -6.33 4.11 -7.35
N VAL A 493 -6.32 3.05 -6.56
CA VAL A 493 -7.53 2.50 -5.95
C VAL A 493 -7.86 3.21 -4.65
N ARG A 494 -9.14 3.57 -4.48
CA ARG A 494 -9.67 4.28 -3.30
C ARG A 494 -10.60 3.37 -2.49
N THR A 495 -10.19 2.12 -2.27
CA THR A 495 -10.89 1.17 -1.41
C THR A 495 -10.27 1.18 -0.01
N ARG A 496 -10.96 0.56 0.96
CA ARG A 496 -10.42 0.34 2.31
C ARG A 496 -9.10 -0.44 2.28
N ASN A 497 -8.96 -1.37 1.34
CA ASN A 497 -7.81 -2.26 1.21
C ASN A 497 -6.66 -1.59 0.45
N GLY A 498 -6.93 -0.56 -0.36
CA GLY A 498 -5.93 0.14 -1.17
C GLY A 498 -5.64 -0.50 -2.53
N TYR A 499 -6.30 -1.62 -2.85
CA TYR A 499 -6.23 -2.34 -4.12
C TYR A 499 -7.61 -2.94 -4.47
N TYR A 500 -7.71 -3.55 -5.66
CA TYR A 500 -8.83 -4.40 -6.07
C TYR A 500 -8.34 -5.84 -6.14
N GLN A 501 -8.92 -6.73 -5.33
CA GLN A 501 -8.78 -8.17 -5.49
C GLN A 501 -9.43 -8.61 -6.81
N PHE A 502 -8.92 -9.69 -7.41
CA PHE A 502 -9.46 -10.20 -8.66
C PHE A 502 -10.92 -10.60 -8.49
N GLY A 503 -11.82 -10.04 -9.31
CA GLY A 503 -13.26 -10.24 -9.18
C GLY A 503 -14.00 -9.07 -8.55
N ALA A 504 -13.29 -8.12 -7.93
CA ALA A 504 -13.90 -6.89 -7.42
C ALA A 504 -14.36 -5.95 -8.55
N VAL A 505 -13.73 -6.04 -9.72
CA VAL A 505 -14.09 -5.25 -10.91
C VAL A 505 -14.43 -6.16 -12.09
N THR A 506 -13.68 -7.24 -12.28
CA THR A 506 -13.88 -8.21 -13.36
C THR A 506 -15.04 -9.16 -13.04
N PRO A 507 -16.10 -9.22 -13.87
CA PRO A 507 -17.20 -10.17 -13.65
C PRO A 507 -16.75 -11.64 -13.77
N PRO A 508 -17.33 -12.56 -12.98
CA PRO A 508 -16.96 -13.99 -13.00
C PRO A 508 -17.05 -14.64 -14.39
N GLU A 509 -18.08 -14.32 -15.18
CA GLU A 509 -18.30 -14.90 -16.51
C GLU A 509 -17.19 -14.49 -17.48
N ARG A 510 -16.71 -13.25 -17.36
CA ARG A 510 -15.62 -12.73 -18.17
C ARG A 510 -14.31 -13.41 -17.81
N ALA A 511 -14.02 -13.55 -16.51
CA ALA A 511 -12.83 -14.25 -16.05
C ALA A 511 -12.83 -15.72 -16.48
N ALA A 512 -13.95 -16.42 -16.34
CA ALA A 512 -14.10 -17.80 -16.80
C ALA A 512 -13.86 -17.91 -18.31
N SER A 513 -14.37 -16.96 -19.12
CA SER A 513 -14.12 -16.94 -20.57
C SER A 513 -12.63 -16.78 -20.91
N TRP A 514 -11.92 -15.92 -20.20
CA TRP A 514 -10.48 -15.72 -20.39
C TRP A 514 -9.70 -16.98 -20.03
N PHE A 515 -9.98 -17.60 -18.88
CA PHE A 515 -9.32 -18.83 -18.48
C PHE A 515 -9.64 -20.00 -19.41
N ALA A 516 -10.87 -20.12 -19.92
CA ALA A 516 -11.24 -21.17 -20.88
C ALA A 516 -10.46 -21.03 -22.20
N GLU A 517 -10.27 -19.79 -22.68
CA GLU A 517 -9.46 -19.53 -23.87
C GLU A 517 -7.99 -19.88 -23.64
N ILE A 518 -7.41 -19.45 -22.52
CA ILE A 518 -6.02 -19.74 -22.16
C ILE A 518 -5.82 -21.26 -21.94
N ALA A 519 -6.75 -21.93 -21.26
CA ALA A 519 -6.72 -23.38 -21.06
C ALA A 519 -6.74 -24.14 -22.39
N SER A 520 -7.58 -23.72 -23.35
CA SER A 520 -7.59 -24.31 -24.69
C SER A 520 -6.25 -24.15 -25.42
N ARG A 521 -5.61 -22.97 -25.30
CA ARG A 521 -4.27 -22.72 -25.86
C ARG A 521 -3.21 -23.59 -25.16
N ALA A 522 -3.27 -23.72 -23.84
CA ALA A 522 -2.37 -24.55 -23.05
C ALA A 522 -2.49 -26.03 -23.44
N ALA A 523 -3.70 -26.57 -23.54
CA ALA A 523 -3.95 -27.96 -23.97
C ALA A 523 -3.41 -28.23 -25.39
N LYS A 524 -3.60 -27.30 -26.34
CA LYS A 524 -3.05 -27.41 -27.71
C LYS A 524 -1.53 -27.42 -27.75
N SER A 525 -0.89 -26.77 -26.78
CA SER A 525 0.58 -26.75 -26.65
C SER A 525 1.14 -27.93 -25.87
N ALA A 526 0.29 -28.79 -25.30
CA ALA A 526 0.72 -29.90 -24.47
C ALA A 526 1.44 -30.97 -25.30
N GLY A 527 2.63 -31.35 -24.83
CA GLY A 527 3.40 -32.46 -25.39
C GLY A 527 4.25 -33.12 -24.31
N ARG A 528 4.92 -34.22 -24.68
CA ARG A 528 5.81 -34.97 -23.77
C ARG A 528 6.75 -34.03 -23.01
N ALA A 529 6.74 -34.17 -21.69
CA ALA A 529 7.46 -33.27 -20.81
C ALA A 529 8.37 -34.01 -19.83
N SER A 530 9.44 -33.31 -19.42
CA SER A 530 10.26 -33.63 -18.25
C SER A 530 10.23 -32.48 -17.27
N PHE A 531 10.46 -32.74 -15.98
CA PHE A 531 10.58 -31.71 -14.97
C PHE A 531 12.01 -31.61 -14.42
N GLU A 532 12.34 -30.43 -13.95
CA GLU A 532 13.45 -30.18 -13.03
C GLU A 532 12.97 -29.31 -11.87
N VAL A 533 13.39 -29.67 -10.67
CA VAL A 533 13.24 -28.83 -9.49
C VAL A 533 14.48 -27.98 -9.37
N LEU A 534 14.34 -26.67 -9.55
CA LEU A 534 15.41 -25.71 -9.42
C LEU A 534 15.35 -25.03 -8.05
N VAL A 535 16.51 -24.81 -7.44
CA VAL A 535 16.63 -24.07 -6.19
C VAL A 535 17.65 -22.94 -6.38
N ALA A 536 17.24 -21.73 -6.04
CA ALA A 536 18.13 -20.57 -5.93
C ALA A 536 18.16 -20.09 -4.49
N SER A 537 19.32 -19.61 -4.05
CA SER A 537 19.51 -18.97 -2.75
C SER A 537 20.01 -17.56 -2.94
N ALA A 538 19.41 -16.61 -2.24
CA ALA A 538 19.78 -15.20 -2.29
C ALA A 538 20.01 -14.69 -0.88
N ARG A 539 21.14 -14.00 -0.65
CA ARG A 539 21.35 -13.23 0.57
C ARG A 539 20.88 -11.80 0.34
N VAL A 540 19.69 -11.50 0.81
CA VAL A 540 19.01 -10.20 0.63
C VAL A 540 18.66 -9.60 1.98
N ARG A 541 18.24 -8.34 2.00
CA ARG A 541 17.62 -7.75 3.19
C ARG A 541 16.11 -7.88 3.14
N ILE A 542 15.52 -8.20 4.29
CA ILE A 542 14.08 -8.30 4.50
C ILE A 542 13.62 -7.34 5.60
N MET A 543 12.41 -6.82 5.50
CA MET A 543 11.86 -5.87 6.48
C MET A 543 11.71 -6.48 7.88
N GLY A 544 11.24 -7.71 8.00
CA GLY A 544 10.86 -8.30 9.29
C GLY A 544 9.60 -7.66 9.90
N GLU A 545 9.19 -8.15 11.07
CA GLU A 545 7.94 -7.72 11.75
C GLU A 545 8.02 -6.28 12.26
N LYS A 546 9.18 -5.92 12.82
CA LYS A 546 9.36 -4.67 13.59
C LYS A 546 9.16 -3.40 12.76
N VAL A 547 9.50 -3.42 11.48
CA VAL A 547 9.47 -2.19 10.66
C VAL A 547 8.05 -1.63 10.53
N PHE A 548 7.07 -2.50 10.27
CA PHE A 548 5.67 -2.07 10.19
C PHE A 548 5.09 -1.70 11.55
N GLU A 549 5.39 -2.47 12.59
CA GLU A 549 4.94 -2.20 13.95
C GLU A 549 5.46 -0.85 14.45
N ASP A 550 6.75 -0.57 14.26
CA ASP A 550 7.38 0.67 14.69
C ASP A 550 6.78 1.88 13.95
N TYR A 551 6.52 1.74 12.66
CA TYR A 551 5.98 2.83 11.82
C TYR A 551 4.51 3.09 12.16
N SER A 552 3.71 2.03 12.23
CA SER A 552 2.31 2.09 12.65
C SER A 552 2.17 2.71 14.03
N ALA A 553 2.94 2.24 15.01
CA ALA A 553 2.89 2.74 16.37
C ALA A 553 3.35 4.21 16.49
N ALA A 554 4.36 4.61 15.71
CA ALA A 554 4.80 6.01 15.66
C ALA A 554 3.71 6.95 15.12
N LEU A 555 3.03 6.53 14.04
CA LEU A 555 1.91 7.26 13.48
C LEU A 555 0.75 7.35 14.49
N TYR A 556 0.34 6.24 15.09
CA TYR A 556 -0.72 6.21 16.10
C TYR A 556 -0.42 7.13 17.29
N ARG A 557 0.82 7.13 17.80
CA ARG A 557 1.21 8.03 18.90
C ARG A 557 1.20 9.50 18.47
N ALA A 558 1.72 9.83 17.30
CA ALA A 558 1.67 11.21 16.77
C ALA A 558 0.23 11.70 16.57
N LEU A 559 -0.67 10.81 16.16
CA LEU A 559 -2.09 11.11 15.96
C LEU A 559 -2.85 11.19 17.27
N GLY A 560 -2.53 10.35 18.25
CA GLY A 560 -3.04 10.48 19.62
C GLY A 560 -2.70 11.84 20.22
N LEU A 561 -1.45 12.30 20.03
CA LEU A 561 -1.02 13.64 20.42
C LEU A 561 -1.79 14.73 19.66
N THR A 562 -2.02 14.57 18.36
CA THR A 562 -2.77 15.52 17.55
C THR A 562 -4.25 15.60 17.95
N LYS A 563 -4.88 14.46 18.26
CA LYS A 563 -6.25 14.38 18.76
C LYS A 563 -6.37 14.99 20.16
N ALA A 564 -5.46 14.67 21.08
CA ALA A 564 -5.42 15.30 22.40
C ALA A 564 -5.20 16.82 22.30
N HIS A 565 -4.33 17.23 21.37
CA HIS A 565 -4.07 18.63 21.07
C HIS A 565 -5.30 19.35 20.49
N SER A 566 -6.09 18.69 19.66
CA SER A 566 -7.33 19.22 19.08
C SER A 566 -8.52 19.19 20.06
N ALA A 567 -8.59 18.18 20.94
CA ALA A 567 -9.64 17.98 21.94
C ALA A 567 -9.49 18.87 23.18
N LEU A 568 -8.35 19.54 23.36
CA LEU A 568 -8.19 20.63 24.32
C LEU A 568 -9.10 21.85 24.02
N GLY A 569 -9.87 21.83 22.92
CA GLY A 569 -10.92 22.80 22.60
C GLY A 569 -12.38 22.32 22.69
N LEU A 570 -12.65 21.02 22.87
CA LEU A 570 -14.03 20.48 22.97
C LEU A 570 -14.01 19.24 23.87
N ARG A 571 -14.73 19.32 25.00
CA ARG A 571 -14.88 18.21 25.95
C ARG A 571 -15.34 16.96 25.21
N ARG A 572 -14.68 15.84 25.55
CA ARG A 572 -15.18 14.48 25.38
C ARG A 572 -16.58 14.43 26.00
N ASP A 573 -17.60 14.25 25.16
CA ASP A 573 -18.69 13.31 25.33
C ASP A 573 -19.52 13.36 24.04
N VAL A 574 -20.02 12.19 23.60
CA VAL A 574 -20.80 11.94 22.37
C VAL A 574 -19.97 11.66 21.10
N CYS A 575 -19.45 10.43 20.96
CA CYS A 575 -20.03 9.38 20.10
C CYS A 575 -18.97 8.31 19.78
N PRO A 576 -19.20 7.02 20.14
CA PRO A 576 -18.43 5.90 19.61
C PRO A 576 -19.00 5.49 18.24
N VAL A 577 -18.18 4.77 17.46
CA VAL A 577 -18.49 4.20 16.13
C VAL A 577 -18.31 5.17 14.97
N LEU A 578 -17.16 5.03 14.30
CA LEU A 578 -16.99 5.06 12.83
C LEU A 578 -15.63 4.43 12.46
#